data_AF-A0A9N8MHN5-F1
#
_entry.id   AF-A0A9N8MHN5-F1
#
_cell.length_a   1.000
_cell.length_b   1.000
_cell.length_c   1.000
_cell.angle_alpha   90.00
_cell.angle_beta   90.00
_cell.angle_gamma   90.00
#
_symmetry.space_group_name_H-M   'P 1'
#
loop_
_entity.id
_entity.type
_entity.pdbx_description
1 polymer ?
#
loop_
_entity_poly.entity_id
_entity_poly.type
_entity_poly.pdbx_seq_one_letter_code
_entity_poly.pdbx_strand_id
1 'polypeptide(L)'
;MKNSVITPMFNAEKNVNITTSGTLIINKSTIVLANTFITDIDHHYQKIGIPILDQKIIVKKTEIGENCFIGMGVAIQTGTILGNQCIVGSNSVVRGVFPDYSVIVGCSC
;
A
#
# COMPACT_ATOMS: atom_id res chain seq x y z
N MET A 1 12.60 7.47 -12.68
CA MET A 1 11.57 6.40 -12.62
C MET A 1 12.26 5.13 -12.14
N LYS A 2 12.12 4.75 -10.87
CA LYS A 2 12.71 3.51 -10.36
C LYS A 2 11.58 2.65 -9.77
N ASN A 3 11.23 1.63 -10.57
CA ASN A 3 10.59 0.35 -10.24
C ASN A 3 9.30 0.35 -9.39
N SER A 4 8.18 0.80 -9.98
CA SER A 4 6.89 0.15 -9.70
C SER A 4 6.74 -1.05 -10.62
N VAL A 5 6.66 -2.25 -10.06
CA VAL A 5 6.41 -3.46 -10.85
C VAL A 5 4.95 -3.82 -10.67
N ILE A 6 4.14 -3.50 -11.68
CA ILE A 6 2.76 -3.94 -11.81
C ILE A 6 2.78 -5.16 -12.73
N THR A 7 2.43 -6.32 -12.19
CA THR A 7 2.46 -7.60 -12.91
C THR A 7 1.22 -7.80 -13.80
N PRO A 8 1.27 -8.68 -14.82
CA PRO A 8 0.13 -8.96 -15.70
C PRO A 8 -1.07 -9.53 -14.94
N MET A 9 -2.28 -9.13 -15.35
CA MET A 9 -3.58 -9.36 -14.67
C MET A 9 -3.82 -8.55 -13.38
N PHE A 10 -3.47 -7.26 -13.41
CA PHE A 10 -3.89 -6.28 -12.42
C PHE A 10 -5.19 -5.60 -12.88
N ASN A 11 -6.22 -5.63 -12.03
CA ASN A 11 -7.45 -4.86 -12.23
C ASN A 11 -7.50 -3.75 -11.18
N ALA A 12 -7.24 -2.51 -11.63
CA ALA A 12 -7.54 -1.30 -10.88
C ALA A 12 -8.85 -0.70 -11.37
N GLU A 13 -9.72 -0.35 -10.43
CA GLU A 13 -10.93 0.42 -10.75
C GLU A 13 -10.65 1.94 -10.75
N LYS A 14 -11.71 2.75 -10.83
CA LYS A 14 -11.61 4.22 -10.90
C LYS A 14 -10.96 4.79 -9.64
N ASN A 15 -10.12 5.82 -9.81
CA ASN A 15 -9.52 6.59 -8.70
C ASN A 15 -8.58 5.76 -7.78
N VAL A 16 -7.85 4.80 -8.35
CA VAL A 16 -6.72 4.15 -7.68
C VAL A 16 -5.49 5.06 -7.77
N ASN A 17 -4.96 5.46 -6.62
CA ASN A 17 -3.80 6.34 -6.51
C ASN A 17 -2.58 5.56 -5.99
N ILE A 18 -1.53 5.47 -6.81
CA ILE A 18 -0.29 4.77 -6.47
C ILE A 18 0.86 5.78 -6.51
N THR A 19 1.56 5.96 -5.39
CA THR A 19 2.74 6.83 -5.31
C THR A 19 3.97 6.03 -4.90
N THR A 20 5.12 6.32 -5.54
CA THR A 20 6.33 5.53 -5.34
C THR A 20 7.60 6.37 -5.43
N SER A 21 8.57 6.07 -4.57
CA SER A 21 9.93 6.59 -4.60
C SER A 21 10.99 5.48 -4.45
N GLY A 22 10.58 4.25 -4.14
CA GLY A 22 11.45 3.11 -3.88
C GLY A 22 11.02 1.83 -4.61
N THR A 23 10.40 0.91 -3.88
CA THR A 23 9.97 -0.39 -4.40
C THR A 23 8.55 -0.66 -3.94
N LEU A 24 7.64 -0.61 -4.90
CA LEU A 24 6.23 -0.94 -4.73
C LEU A 24 5.88 -2.08 -5.70
N ILE A 25 5.49 -3.21 -5.13
CA ILE A 25 5.18 -4.44 -5.87
C ILE A 25 3.72 -4.81 -5.64
N ILE A 26 2.98 -4.98 -6.74
CA ILE A 26 1.64 -5.58 -6.73
C ILE A 26 1.71 -6.82 -7.61
N ASN A 27 1.64 -7.99 -6.97
CA ASN A 27 1.75 -9.28 -7.65
C ASN A 27 0.44 -9.66 -8.38
N LYS A 28 0.53 -10.69 -9.22
CA LYS A 28 -0.49 -11.03 -10.23
C LYS A 28 -1.81 -11.45 -9.60
N SER A 29 -2.88 -11.32 -10.38
CA SER A 29 -4.23 -11.75 -10.01
C SER A 29 -4.79 -11.04 -8.77
N THR A 30 -4.16 -9.96 -8.31
CA THR A 30 -4.67 -9.12 -7.23
C THR A 30 -5.65 -8.10 -7.77
N ILE A 31 -6.78 -7.94 -7.07
CA ILE A 31 -7.85 -6.99 -7.40
C ILE A 31 -7.71 -5.77 -6.50
N VAL A 32 -7.75 -4.58 -7.09
CA VAL A 32 -7.76 -3.31 -6.37
C VAL A 32 -8.98 -2.49 -6.78
N LEU A 33 -9.92 -2.36 -5.85
CA LEU A 33 -11.17 -1.65 -6.09
C LEU A 33 -10.98 -0.13 -6.08
N ALA A 34 -12.07 0.59 -6.37
CA ALA A 34 -12.02 2.03 -6.56
C ALA A 34 -11.55 2.80 -5.31
N ASN A 35 -11.10 4.04 -5.52
CA ASN A 35 -10.77 4.99 -4.46
C ASN A 35 -9.67 4.53 -3.48
N THR A 36 -8.80 3.61 -3.87
CA THR A 36 -7.70 3.14 -3.00
C THR A 36 -6.47 4.03 -3.12
N PHE A 37 -5.68 4.09 -2.04
CA PHE A 37 -4.37 4.72 -2.01
C PHE A 37 -3.29 3.70 -1.63
N ILE A 38 -2.20 3.62 -2.38
CA ILE A 38 -1.09 2.67 -2.13
C ILE A 38 0.23 3.44 -2.27
N THR A 39 1.09 3.37 -1.26
CA THR A 39 2.35 4.12 -1.28
C THR A 39 3.51 3.37 -0.63
N ASP A 40 4.73 3.68 -1.09
CA ASP A 40 5.99 3.33 -0.43
C ASP A 40 6.70 4.55 0.19
N ILE A 41 6.01 5.71 0.25
CA ILE A 41 6.52 7.01 0.72
C ILE A 41 5.76 7.45 1.98
N ASP A 42 6.51 7.78 3.04
CA ASP A 42 6.00 8.39 4.26
C ASP A 42 6.88 9.62 4.60
N HIS A 43 6.46 10.45 5.54
CA HIS A 43 7.23 11.63 5.96
C HIS A 43 7.76 11.46 7.38
N HIS A 44 9.02 11.83 7.62
CA HIS A 44 9.44 12.07 8.99
C HIS A 44 8.67 13.27 9.57
N TYR A 45 8.14 13.10 10.78
CA TYR A 45 7.42 14.14 11.50
C TYR A 45 7.99 14.38 12.91
N GLN A 46 9.10 13.72 13.25
CA GLN A 46 9.63 13.71 14.62
C GLN A 46 10.42 14.97 14.99
N LYS A 47 10.84 15.81 14.03
CA LYS A 47 11.54 17.06 14.34
C LYS A 47 10.54 18.19 14.59
N ILE A 48 10.29 18.47 15.86
CA ILE A 48 9.40 19.56 16.31
C ILE A 48 9.94 20.91 15.83
N GLY A 49 9.04 21.77 15.33
CA GLY A 49 9.37 23.12 14.86
C GLY A 49 9.88 23.20 13.41
N ILE A 50 10.04 22.07 12.73
CA ILE A 50 10.44 22.04 11.31
C ILE A 50 9.22 21.62 10.46
N PRO A 51 8.82 22.40 9.44
CA PRO A 51 7.74 22.02 8.52
C PRO A 51 7.98 20.64 7.88
N ILE A 52 6.90 19.88 7.65
CA ILE A 52 7.00 18.51 7.07
C ILE A 52 7.74 18.50 5.73
N LEU A 53 7.59 19.55 4.91
CA LEU A 53 8.26 19.69 3.62
C LEU A 53 9.79 19.78 3.73
N ASP A 54 10.29 20.28 4.85
CA ASP A 54 11.73 20.42 5.12
C ASP A 54 12.28 19.22 5.90
N GLN A 55 11.42 18.26 6.24
CA GLN A 55 11.80 17.00 6.87
C GLN A 55 12.04 15.91 5.82
N LYS A 56 12.86 14.92 6.17
CA LYS A 56 13.21 13.82 5.28
C LYS A 56 11.98 12.97 4.97
N ILE A 57 11.91 12.43 3.75
CA ILE A 57 10.99 11.35 3.42
C ILE A 57 11.51 10.00 3.95
N ILE A 58 10.60 9.11 4.29
CA ILE A 58 10.82 7.71 4.59
C ILE A 58 10.38 6.92 3.37
N VAL A 59 11.25 6.07 2.84
CA VAL A 59 10.91 5.18 1.74
C VAL A 59 11.11 3.74 2.22
N LYS A 60 10.07 2.92 2.18
CA LYS A 60 10.13 1.51 2.59
C LYS A 60 9.39 0.65 1.57
N LYS A 61 9.96 -0.51 1.26
CA LYS A 61 9.34 -1.50 0.37
C LYS A 61 7.91 -1.77 0.79
N THR A 62 6.99 -1.64 -0.16
CA THR A 62 5.57 -1.98 0.03
C THR A 62 5.22 -3.07 -0.98
N GLU A 63 4.59 -4.14 -0.50
CA GLU A 63 4.34 -5.33 -1.31
C GLU A 63 2.95 -5.91 -1.03
N ILE A 64 2.24 -6.22 -2.11
CA ILE A 64 0.98 -6.95 -2.09
C ILE A 64 1.21 -8.28 -2.82
N GLY A 65 1.01 -9.39 -2.10
CA GLY A 65 1.14 -10.76 -2.63
C GLY A 65 0.14 -11.10 -3.73
N GLU A 66 0.22 -12.33 -4.23
CA GLU A 66 -0.65 -12.83 -5.31
C GLU A 66 -2.08 -13.04 -4.83
N ASN A 67 -3.04 -12.97 -5.76
CA ASN A 67 -4.48 -13.22 -5.55
C ASN A 67 -5.07 -12.52 -4.30
N CYS A 68 -4.60 -11.30 -3.98
CA CYS A 68 -5.18 -10.51 -2.90
C CYS A 68 -6.44 -9.76 -3.38
N PHE A 69 -7.31 -9.42 -2.44
CA PHE A 69 -8.46 -8.54 -2.69
C PHE A 69 -8.33 -7.28 -1.84
N ILE A 70 -8.18 -6.13 -2.50
CA ILE A 70 -8.07 -4.83 -1.86
C ILE A 70 -9.40 -4.10 -2.03
N GLY A 71 -10.16 -4.02 -0.94
CA GLY A 71 -11.49 -3.41 -0.91
C GLY A 71 -11.49 -1.92 -1.27
N MET A 72 -12.67 -1.40 -1.59
CA MET A 72 -12.85 0.00 -1.99
C MET A 72 -12.42 0.95 -0.88
N GLY A 73 -11.73 2.04 -1.22
CA GLY A 73 -11.32 3.06 -0.23
C GLY A 73 -10.18 2.65 0.70
N VAL A 74 -9.52 1.53 0.45
CA VAL A 74 -8.37 1.08 1.27
C VAL A 74 -7.16 2.00 1.09
N ALA A 75 -6.47 2.29 2.19
CA ALA A 75 -5.15 2.91 2.20
C ALA A 75 -4.08 1.90 2.64
N ILE A 76 -3.19 1.51 1.72
CA ILE A 76 -2.00 0.70 2.00
C ILE A 76 -0.82 1.64 2.26
N GLN A 77 -0.33 1.65 3.50
CA GLN A 77 0.72 2.56 3.95
C GLN A 77 2.13 2.01 3.66
N THR A 78 3.09 2.93 3.67
CA THR A 78 4.51 2.67 3.48
C THR A 78 5.06 1.58 4.38
N GLY A 79 5.73 0.59 3.78
CA GLY A 79 6.32 -0.53 4.50
C GLY A 79 5.36 -1.68 4.74
N THR A 80 4.14 -1.63 4.19
CA THR A 80 3.17 -2.72 4.31
C THR A 80 3.56 -3.89 3.44
N ILE A 81 3.56 -5.10 4.01
CA ILE A 81 3.82 -6.35 3.31
C ILE A 81 2.61 -7.27 3.52
N LEU A 82 1.86 -7.54 2.46
CA LEU A 82 0.79 -8.52 2.46
C LEU A 82 1.29 -9.81 1.82
N GLY A 83 1.12 -10.93 2.52
CA GLY A 83 1.27 -12.26 1.95
C GLY A 83 0.24 -12.55 0.86
N ASN A 84 0.28 -13.77 0.34
CA ASN A 84 -0.62 -14.22 -0.71
C ASN A 84 -2.05 -14.41 -0.19
N GLN A 85 -3.05 -14.16 -1.04
CA GLN A 85 -4.47 -14.41 -0.75
C GLN A 85 -4.99 -13.63 0.47
N CYS A 86 -4.45 -12.45 0.73
CA CYS A 86 -4.98 -11.55 1.75
C CYS A 86 -6.26 -10.86 1.27
N ILE A 87 -7.21 -10.66 2.18
CA ILE A 87 -8.41 -9.85 1.97
C ILE A 87 -8.32 -8.60 2.85
N VAL A 88 -8.37 -7.43 2.23
CA VAL A 88 -8.44 -6.16 2.94
C VAL A 88 -9.84 -5.58 2.80
N GLY A 89 -10.55 -5.44 3.92
CA GLY A 89 -11.90 -4.88 3.94
C GLY A 89 -11.93 -3.40 3.54
N SER A 90 -13.04 -2.97 2.94
CA SER A 90 -13.21 -1.59 2.48
C SER A 90 -12.94 -0.55 3.56
N ASN A 91 -12.38 0.60 3.16
CA ASN A 91 -12.00 1.72 4.04
C ASN A 91 -10.98 1.39 5.14
N SER A 92 -10.24 0.28 5.01
CA SER A 92 -9.18 -0.05 5.96
C SER A 92 -7.91 0.76 5.70
N VAL A 93 -7.18 1.09 6.77
CA VAL A 93 -5.84 1.66 6.71
C VAL A 93 -4.86 0.61 7.21
N VAL A 94 -4.02 0.12 6.30
CA VAL A 94 -3.16 -1.04 6.54
C VAL A 94 -1.71 -0.61 6.68
N ARG A 95 -1.09 -0.98 7.80
CA ARG A 95 0.34 -0.80 8.09
C ARG A 95 0.87 -2.04 8.80
N GLY A 96 1.99 -2.59 8.31
CA GLY A 96 2.65 -3.74 8.93
C GLY A 96 2.85 -4.94 8.00
N VAL A 97 3.18 -6.09 8.58
CA VAL A 97 3.44 -7.34 7.85
C VAL A 97 2.34 -8.34 8.19
N PHE A 98 1.64 -8.83 7.17
CA PHE A 98 0.53 -9.76 7.31
C PHE A 98 0.83 -11.04 6.54
N PRO A 99 0.70 -12.23 7.17
CA PRO A 99 0.98 -13.51 6.51
C PRO A 99 -0.09 -13.86 5.47
N ASP A 100 0.19 -14.88 4.66
CA ASP A 100 -0.74 -15.44 3.69
C ASP A 100 -2.11 -15.75 4.32
N TYR A 101 -3.18 -15.63 3.53
CA TYR A 101 -4.57 -15.92 3.91
C TYR A 101 -5.14 -15.06 5.06
N SER A 102 -4.58 -13.88 5.29
CA SER A 102 -5.07 -12.95 6.31
C SER A 102 -6.32 -12.18 5.86
N VAL A 103 -7.24 -11.92 6.80
CA VAL A 103 -8.33 -10.96 6.63
C VAL A 103 -8.06 -9.74 7.51
N ILE A 104 -7.98 -8.56 6.91
CA ILE A 104 -7.52 -7.33 7.54
C ILE A 104 -8.64 -6.30 7.42
N VAL A 105 -9.10 -5.77 8.55
CA VAL A 105 -10.17 -4.76 8.60
C VAL A 105 -9.86 -3.67 9.62
N GLY A 106 -10.25 -2.44 9.31
CA GLY A 106 -10.12 -1.29 10.20
C GLY A 106 -8.82 -0.52 10.02
N CYS A 107 -8.39 0.18 11.06
CA CYS A 107 -7.17 0.99 11.06
C CYS A 107 -6.11 0.29 11.91
N SER A 108 -5.07 -0.23 11.25
CA SER A 108 -3.88 -0.77 11.93
C SER A 108 -2.83 0.33 12.08
N CYS A 109 -2.32 0.52 13.30
CA CYS A 109 -1.31 1.53 13.63
C CYS A 109 0.13 1.00 13.48
#